data_AF-A0A645EF07-F1
#
_entry.id   AF-A0A645EF07-F1
#
_cell.length_a   1.000
_cell.length_b   1.000
_cell.length_c   1.000
_cell.angle_alpha   90.00
_cell.angle_beta   90.00
_cell.angle_gamma   90.00
#
_symmetry.space_group_name_H-M   'P 1'
#
loop_
_entity.id
_entity.type
_entity.pdbx_description
1 polymer ?
#
loop_
_entity_poly.entity_id
_entity_poly.type
_entity_poly.pdbx_seq_one_letter_code
_entity_poly.pdbx_strand_id
1 'polypeptide(L)'
;MSAATERFGFREFTLQEGKFHLNGKRIYLFGESIPVAHFGGFERSAEDERERLYRYLSQFRQRGGNIVRTAHMPAPEEMPNIADEIGIMVYNEYASPPKVIEEKEFQRRND
;
A
#
# COMPACT_ATOMS: atom_id res chain seq x y z
N MET A 1 -23.68 17.09 13.61
CA MET A 1 -22.71 16.05 14.02
C MET A 1 -22.51 15.15 12.82
N SER A 2 -21.32 15.11 12.23
CA SER A 2 -21.00 14.06 11.25
C SER A 2 -20.59 12.81 12.01
N ALA A 3 -21.18 11.67 11.67
CA ALA A 3 -20.67 10.37 12.11
C ALA A 3 -19.62 9.92 11.08
N ALA A 4 -18.48 9.41 11.54
CA ALA A 4 -17.45 8.80 10.69
C ALA A 4 -17.43 7.28 10.91
N THR A 5 -17.13 6.52 9.87
CA THR A 5 -16.99 5.06 9.92
C THR A 5 -15.63 4.70 9.33
N GLU A 6 -14.89 3.84 10.01
CA GLU A 6 -13.56 3.38 9.61
C GLU A 6 -13.53 1.84 9.66
N ARG A 7 -12.89 1.21 8.68
CA ARG A 7 -12.68 -0.25 8.71
C ARG A 7 -11.36 -0.55 9.40
N PHE A 8 -11.31 -1.63 10.16
CA PHE A 8 -10.07 -2.09 10.78
C PHE A 8 -10.06 -3.62 10.88
N GLY A 9 -8.88 -4.18 11.10
CA GLY A 9 -8.68 -5.63 11.23
C GLY A 9 -7.77 -5.97 12.41
N PHE A 10 -8.17 -6.97 13.21
CA PHE A 10 -7.38 -7.48 14.33
C PHE A 10 -6.22 -8.36 13.82
N ARG A 11 -5.00 -7.99 14.18
CA ARG A 11 -3.79 -8.73 13.81
C ARG A 11 -2.65 -8.46 14.79
N GLU A 12 -1.80 -9.46 14.97
CA GLU A 12 -0.55 -9.33 15.71
C GLU A 12 0.60 -9.81 14.85
N PHE A 13 1.69 -9.05 14.81
CA PHE A 13 2.96 -9.49 14.23
C PHE A 13 4.05 -9.51 15.29
N THR A 14 4.84 -10.57 15.31
CA THR A 14 5.98 -10.70 16.23
C THR A 14 7.20 -11.22 15.50
N LEU A 15 8.37 -10.79 15.95
CA LEU A 15 9.65 -11.39 15.58
C LEU A 15 10.07 -12.32 16.71
N GLN A 16 10.14 -13.62 16.43
CA GLN A 16 10.60 -14.62 17.38
C GLN A 16 11.80 -15.31 16.76
N GLU A 17 12.97 -15.21 17.39
CA GLU A 17 14.24 -15.79 16.90
C GLU A 17 14.56 -15.40 15.44
N GLY A 18 14.29 -14.14 15.08
CA GLY A 18 14.51 -13.63 13.72
C GLY A 18 13.51 -14.14 12.67
N LYS A 19 12.43 -14.81 13.07
CA LYS A 19 11.38 -15.30 12.18
C LYS A 19 10.12 -14.45 12.36
N PHE A 20 9.50 -14.08 11.24
CA PHE A 20 8.25 -13.32 11.23
C PHE A 20 7.05 -14.23 11.55
N HIS A 21 6.23 -13.81 12.50
CA HIS A 21 4.99 -14.48 12.87
C HIS A 21 3.82 -13.52 12.68
N LEU A 22 2.74 -14.01 12.08
CA LEU A 22 1.48 -13.31 11.94
C LEU A 22 0.40 -14.13 12.64
N ASN A 23 -0.27 -13.55 13.64
CA ASN A 23 -1.27 -14.21 14.47
C ASN A 23 -0.75 -15.55 15.06
N GLY A 24 0.47 -15.52 15.61
CA GLY A 24 1.15 -16.68 16.19
C GLY A 24 1.70 -17.70 15.17
N LYS A 25 1.40 -17.57 13.87
CA LYS A 25 1.90 -18.50 12.84
C LYS A 25 3.13 -17.93 12.15
N ARG A 26 4.21 -18.71 12.10
CA ARG A 26 5.39 -18.37 11.30
C ARG A 26 5.02 -18.25 9.83
N ILE A 27 5.40 -17.15 9.20
CA ILE A 27 5.29 -16.93 7.76
C ILE A 27 6.62 -16.42 7.18
N TYR A 28 6.79 -16.61 5.88
CA TYR A 28 7.85 -15.95 5.12
C TYR A 28 7.29 -14.72 4.43
N LEU A 29 8.05 -13.63 4.44
CA LEU A 29 7.70 -12.41 3.73
C LEU A 29 8.20 -12.51 2.29
N PHE A 30 7.27 -12.61 1.34
CA PHE A 30 7.55 -12.59 -0.09
C PHE A 30 7.11 -11.24 -0.61
N GLY A 31 8.11 -10.37 -0.86
CA GLY A 31 7.87 -8.98 -1.13
C GLY A 31 8.57 -8.43 -2.37
N GLU A 32 7.95 -7.41 -2.95
CA GLU A 32 8.48 -6.60 -4.04
C GLU A 32 8.24 -5.11 -3.74
N SER A 33 9.03 -4.24 -4.37
CA SER A 33 8.76 -2.81 -4.38
C SER A 33 7.69 -2.50 -5.43
N ILE A 34 6.64 -1.79 -5.02
CA ILE A 34 5.65 -1.27 -5.97
C ILE A 34 6.20 0.02 -6.61
N PRO A 35 6.12 0.18 -7.94
CA PRO A 35 6.52 1.43 -8.59
C PRO A 35 5.41 2.48 -8.40
N VAL A 36 5.31 3.02 -7.18
CA VAL A 36 4.28 3.96 -6.74
C VAL A 36 4.15 5.19 -7.63
N ALA A 37 5.22 5.62 -8.31
CA ALA A 37 5.20 6.72 -9.28
C ALA A 37 4.27 6.49 -10.50
N HIS A 38 3.81 5.25 -10.72
CA HIS A 38 2.83 4.93 -11.79
C HIS A 38 1.36 5.02 -11.34
N PHE A 39 1.13 5.40 -10.08
CA PHE A 39 -0.19 5.53 -9.47
C PHE A 39 -0.34 6.92 -8.83
N GLY A 40 -1.46 7.60 -9.12
CA GLY A 40 -1.70 8.99 -8.69
C GLY A 40 -0.99 10.04 -9.55
N GLY A 41 -1.51 11.27 -9.54
CA GLY A 41 -0.91 12.43 -10.24
C GLY A 41 -1.09 12.51 -11.76
N PHE A 42 -1.71 11.50 -12.39
CA PHE A 42 -2.06 11.48 -13.83
C PHE A 42 -3.51 11.93 -14.07
N GLU A 43 -3.81 12.39 -15.29
CA GLU A 43 -5.18 12.75 -15.71
C GLU A 43 -6.04 11.49 -15.93
N ARG A 44 -6.50 10.88 -14.84
CA ARG A 44 -7.39 9.71 -14.82
C ARG A 44 -8.45 9.87 -13.73
N SER A 45 -9.55 9.15 -13.87
CA SER A 45 -10.56 9.13 -12.81
C SER A 45 -10.05 8.37 -11.58
N ALA A 46 -10.59 8.70 -10.41
CA ALA A 46 -10.28 7.98 -9.17
C ALA A 46 -10.64 6.48 -9.26
N GLU A 47 -11.73 6.15 -9.96
CA GLU A 47 -12.17 4.77 -10.20
C GLU A 47 -11.16 3.99 -11.05
N ASP A 48 -10.66 4.60 -12.13
CA ASP A 48 -9.64 3.99 -13.00
C ASP A 48 -8.33 3.73 -12.24
N GLU A 49 -7.87 4.70 -11.45
CA GLU A 49 -6.65 4.55 -10.65
C GLU A 49 -6.80 3.47 -9.58
N ARG A 50 -7.97 3.42 -8.91
CA ARG A 50 -8.30 2.35 -7.97
C ARG A 50 -8.29 0.98 -8.65
N GLU A 51 -8.93 0.84 -9.80
CA GLU A 51 -9.00 -0.43 -10.53
C GLU A 51 -7.61 -0.90 -11.00
N ARG A 52 -6.77 0.03 -11.47
CA ARG A 52 -5.37 -0.27 -11.85
C ARG A 52 -4.57 -0.77 -10.65
N LEU A 53 -4.64 -0.09 -9.51
CA LEU A 53 -3.93 -0.46 -8.29
C LEU A 53 -4.44 -1.80 -7.73
N TYR A 54 -5.76 -1.99 -7.71
CA TYR A 54 -6.40 -3.25 -7.32
C TYR A 54 -5.95 -4.43 -8.18
N ARG A 55 -5.93 -4.26 -9.52
CA ARG A 55 -5.46 -5.30 -10.44
C ARG A 55 -3.99 -5.62 -10.22
N TYR A 56 -3.14 -4.61 -10.01
CA TYR A 56 -1.71 -4.80 -9.75
C TYR A 56 -1.48 -5.62 -8.46
N LEU A 57 -2.07 -5.17 -7.35
CA LEU A 57 -1.94 -5.83 -6.05
C LEU A 57 -2.55 -7.24 -6.06
N SER A 58 -3.69 -7.42 -6.73
CA SER A 58 -4.34 -8.73 -6.86
C SER A 58 -3.46 -9.72 -7.62
N GLN A 59 -2.85 -9.30 -8.72
CA GLN A 59 -1.92 -10.15 -9.48
C GLN A 59 -0.68 -10.51 -8.65
N PHE A 60 -0.13 -9.55 -7.89
CA PHE A 60 0.97 -9.81 -6.97
C PHE A 60 0.59 -10.85 -5.91
N ARG A 61 -0.59 -10.70 -5.29
CA ARG A 61 -1.12 -11.66 -4.30
C ARG A 61 -1.30 -13.05 -4.88
N GLN A 62 -1.82 -13.16 -6.11
CA GLN A 62 -2.03 -14.42 -6.82
C GLN A 62 -0.71 -15.14 -7.12
N ARG A 63 0.39 -14.41 -7.29
CA ARG A 63 1.74 -14.99 -7.47
C ARG A 63 2.38 -15.45 -6.15
N GLY A 64 1.69 -15.29 -5.02
CA GLY A 64 2.17 -15.70 -3.69
C GLY A 64 2.84 -14.58 -2.89
N GLY A 65 2.90 -13.36 -3.44
CA GLY A 65 3.37 -12.18 -2.72
C GLY A 65 2.46 -11.84 -1.54
N ASN A 66 3.04 -11.37 -0.44
CA ASN A 66 2.29 -11.06 0.78
C ASN A 66 2.70 -9.77 1.50
N ILE A 67 3.75 -9.10 1.02
CA ILE A 67 4.12 -7.76 1.49
C ILE A 67 4.57 -6.91 0.31
N VAL A 68 4.18 -5.64 0.26
CA VAL A 68 4.68 -4.68 -0.74
C VAL A 68 5.38 -3.51 -0.06
N ARG A 69 6.42 -2.98 -0.72
CA ARG A 69 7.15 -1.81 -0.24
C ARG A 69 6.88 -0.60 -1.14
N THR A 70 6.49 0.53 -0.55
CA THR A 70 6.18 1.80 -1.27
C THR A 70 7.44 2.62 -1.58
N ALA A 71 8.47 1.98 -2.11
CA ALA A 71 9.73 2.65 -2.44
C ALA A 71 9.53 3.60 -3.64
N HIS A 72 9.93 4.88 -3.62
CA HIS A 72 10.47 5.71 -2.55
C HIS A 72 9.60 6.95 -2.34
N MET A 73 8.27 6.79 -2.37
CA MET A 73 7.34 7.90 -2.24
C MET A 73 6.02 7.48 -1.61
N PRO A 74 5.28 8.44 -1.02
CA PRO A 74 3.98 8.14 -0.43
C PRO A 74 3.10 7.37 -1.42
N ALA A 75 2.49 6.30 -0.92
CA ALA A 75 1.49 5.58 -1.68
C ALA A 75 0.24 6.47 -1.88
N PRO A 76 -0.54 6.23 -2.96
CA PRO A 76 -1.88 6.78 -3.08
C PRO A 76 -2.72 6.47 -1.83
N GLU A 77 -3.59 7.40 -1.42
CA GLU A 77 -4.37 7.28 -0.18
C GLU A 77 -5.24 6.01 -0.15
N GLU A 78 -5.74 5.57 -1.30
CA GLU A 78 -6.58 4.37 -1.41
C GLU A 78 -5.77 3.05 -1.36
N MET A 79 -4.44 3.10 -1.45
CA MET A 79 -3.60 1.90 -1.48
C MET A 79 -3.74 1.02 -0.21
N PRO A 80 -3.69 1.56 1.02
CA PRO A 80 -3.87 0.76 2.23
C PRO A 80 -5.24 0.09 2.29
N ASN A 81 -6.32 0.78 1.87
CA ASN A 81 -7.67 0.21 1.81
C ASN A 81 -7.73 -1.01 0.89
N ILE A 82 -7.13 -0.90 -0.30
CA ILE A 82 -7.07 -2.02 -1.25
C ILE A 82 -6.18 -3.14 -0.74
N ALA A 83 -5.03 -2.81 -0.12
CA ALA A 83 -4.12 -3.81 0.43
C ALA A 83 -4.78 -4.61 1.57
N ASP A 84 -5.56 -3.95 2.43
CA ASP A 84 -6.34 -4.58 3.49
C ASP A 84 -7.44 -5.50 2.90
N GLU A 85 -8.12 -5.10 1.83
CA GLU A 85 -9.12 -5.93 1.12
C GLU A 85 -8.52 -7.19 0.47
N ILE A 86 -7.35 -7.06 -0.15
CA ILE A 86 -6.67 -8.17 -0.85
C ILE A 86 -5.92 -9.08 0.15
N GLY A 87 -5.58 -8.56 1.33
CA GLY A 87 -4.79 -9.26 2.33
C GLY A 87 -3.29 -9.24 2.02
N ILE A 88 -2.74 -8.05 1.78
CA ILE A 88 -1.31 -7.79 1.58
C ILE A 88 -0.80 -6.86 2.70
N MET A 89 0.35 -7.19 3.28
CA MET A 89 1.04 -6.30 4.21
C MET A 89 1.70 -5.14 3.46
N VAL A 90 1.75 -3.95 4.06
CA VAL A 90 2.37 -2.78 3.45
C VAL A 90 3.56 -2.34 4.30
N TYR A 91 4.75 -2.38 3.71
CA TYR A 91 5.88 -1.60 4.20
C TYR A 91 5.78 -0.20 3.59
N ASN A 92 5.14 0.69 4.34
CA ASN A 92 5.00 2.09 3.97
C ASN A 92 6.30 2.84 4.26
N GLU A 93 7.05 3.15 3.20
CA GLU A 93 8.23 3.98 3.23
C GLU A 93 7.86 5.43 2.92
N TYR A 94 8.36 6.36 3.74
CA TYR A 94 8.27 7.78 3.44
C TYR A 94 9.41 8.19 2.51
N ALA A 95 9.11 8.96 1.46
CA ALA A 95 10.14 9.50 0.55
C ALA A 95 11.19 10.30 1.32
N SER A 96 12.46 10.09 0.99
CA SER A 96 13.37 11.21 0.84
C SER A 96 13.33 11.59 -0.65
N PRO A 97 12.57 12.63 -1.06
CA PRO A 97 12.40 12.91 -2.47
C PRO A 97 13.76 13.29 -3.09
N PRO A 98 14.10 12.79 -4.29
CA PRO A 98 15.14 13.42 -5.08
C PRO A 98 14.63 14.79 -5.56
N LYS A 99 14.76 15.84 -4.72
CA LYS A 99 14.66 17.30 -4.95
C LYS A 99 13.61 17.90 -5.93
N VAL A 100 12.70 17.16 -6.57
CA VAL A 100 11.85 17.65 -7.68
C VAL A 100 10.45 17.01 -7.70
N ILE A 101 9.74 17.00 -6.56
CA ILE A 101 8.30 16.72 -6.55
C ILE A 101 7.59 17.99 -6.09
N GLU A 102 6.64 18.50 -6.88
CA GLU A 102 5.76 19.59 -6.48
C GLU A 102 4.68 19.06 -5.52
N GLU A 103 5.00 19.03 -4.23
CA GLU A 103 4.16 18.45 -3.17
C GLU A 103 2.72 18.98 -3.19
N LYS A 104 2.53 20.28 -3.45
CA LYS A 104 1.20 20.91 -3.50
C LYS A 104 0.34 20.37 -4.63
N GLU A 105 0.93 20.16 -5.81
CA GLU A 105 0.23 19.60 -6.96
C GLU A 105 -0.03 18.10 -6.80
N PHE A 106 0.91 17.38 -6.17
CA PHE A 106 0.70 15.98 -5.83
C PHE A 106 -0.46 15.81 -4.85
N GLN A 107 -0.48 16.58 -3.75
CA GLN A 107 -1.55 16.49 -2.75
C GLN A 107 -2.91 16.86 -3.35
N ARG A 108 -2.99 17.98 -4.09
CA ARG A 108 -4.23 18.43 -4.76
C ARG A 108 -4.84 17.40 -5.72
N ARG A 109 -4.04 16.51 -6.29
CA ARG A 109 -4.48 15.47 -7.25
C ARG A 109 -4.84 14.15 -6.57
N ASN A 110 -4.55 14.00 -5.27
CA ASN A 110 -4.80 12.78 -4.51
C ASN A 110 -5.81 12.97 -3.36
N ASP A 111 -6.13 14.21 -2.97
CA ASP A 111 -7.30 14.59 -2.15
C ASP A 111 -8.58 14.69 -3.00
#